data_AF-A0A6G3MJG9-F1
#
_entry.id   AF-A0A6G3MJG9-F1
#
_cell.length_a   1.000
_cell.length_b   1.000
_cell.length_c   1.000
_cell.angle_alpha   90.00
_cell.angle_beta   90.00
_cell.angle_gamma   90.00
#
_symmetry.space_group_name_H-M   'P 1'
#
loop_
_entity.id
_entity.type
_entity.pdbx_description
1 polymer ?
#
loop_
_entity_poly.entity_id
_entity_poly.type
_entity_poly.pdbx_seq_one_letter_code
_entity_poly.pdbx_strand_id
1 'polypeptide(L)'
;FGYRSLKIRSKKLSLLIHTSETYPNIQSCSVYVYFRKIINGELDPDFKLTVSRTARKDNSSDYYIDGVKLSFKDVTQQLRELQIDLDHNRFLILQGEVEQISLMKPKGTTDSDEGLLEFLEDIIGSNKYKDQIKELCEMVDVFDEQMVEKINRVKIVEIDKNALETPKNEAMTFIENENKLNTLMNLDYFLKLNELNIKDCKVIELQKKMLADNEEIQAHASQIEVAKTAKLEELKNNEQICN
;
A
#
# COMPACT_ATOMS: atom_id res chain seq x y z
N PHE A 1 -33.55 31.11 -29.81
CA PHE A 1 -32.97 30.04 -28.97
C PHE A 1 -32.68 30.44 -27.51
N GLY A 2 -33.39 31.41 -26.93
CA GLY A 2 -33.39 31.57 -25.46
C GLY A 2 -32.16 32.22 -24.80
N TYR A 3 -31.26 32.83 -25.57
CA TYR A 3 -30.06 33.49 -25.07
C TYR A 3 -30.38 34.56 -23.99
N ARG A 4 -29.59 34.59 -22.90
CA ARG A 4 -29.65 35.67 -21.90
C ARG A 4 -29.28 36.99 -22.58
N SER A 5 -30.08 38.01 -22.36
CA SER A 5 -30.15 39.31 -23.03
C SER A 5 -28.88 40.19 -23.08
N LEU A 6 -27.68 39.65 -22.83
CA LEU A 6 -26.41 40.40 -22.81
C LEU A 6 -25.81 40.61 -24.21
N LYS A 7 -25.97 39.65 -25.14
CA LYS A 7 -25.50 39.79 -26.55
C LYS A 7 -26.56 40.36 -27.50
N ILE A 8 -27.82 40.43 -27.06
CA ILE A 8 -28.86 41.18 -27.76
C ILE A 8 -28.82 42.61 -27.21
N ARG A 9 -28.86 43.61 -28.09
CA ARG A 9 -28.80 45.04 -27.71
C ARG A 9 -29.83 45.46 -26.65
N SER A 10 -30.91 44.69 -26.51
CA SER A 10 -32.02 44.93 -25.57
C SER A 10 -31.99 43.99 -24.37
N LYS A 11 -31.80 44.54 -23.17
CA LYS A 11 -31.79 43.76 -21.91
C LYS A 11 -33.17 43.25 -21.47
N LYS A 12 -34.26 43.92 -21.86
CA LYS A 12 -35.64 43.58 -21.49
C LYS A 12 -36.38 42.89 -22.65
N LEU A 13 -37.07 41.78 -22.36
CA LEU A 13 -37.86 41.05 -23.36
C LEU A 13 -39.03 41.89 -23.91
N SER A 14 -39.63 42.74 -23.07
CA SER A 14 -40.70 43.65 -23.49
C SER A 14 -40.30 44.59 -24.64
N LEU A 15 -39.01 44.94 -24.78
CA LEU A 15 -38.50 45.77 -25.87
C LEU A 15 -38.44 45.03 -27.22
N LEU A 16 -38.62 43.71 -27.23
CA LEU A 16 -38.70 42.92 -28.45
C LEU A 16 -40.13 42.89 -29.03
N ILE A 17 -41.12 43.40 -28.29
CA ILE A 17 -42.50 43.46 -28.73
C ILE A 17 -42.65 44.70 -29.61
N HIS A 18 -43.19 44.50 -30.82
CA HIS A 18 -43.39 45.58 -31.77
C HIS A 18 -44.25 46.70 -31.16
N THR A 19 -43.77 47.94 -31.33
CA THR A 19 -44.47 49.15 -30.91
C THR A 19 -44.35 50.15 -32.05
N SER A 20 -45.49 50.59 -32.59
CA SER A 20 -45.58 51.62 -33.64
C SER A 20 -46.79 52.53 -33.40
N GLU A 21 -46.87 53.64 -34.12
CA GLU A 21 -48.04 54.55 -34.05
C GLU A 21 -49.34 53.82 -34.40
N THR A 22 -49.29 52.87 -35.34
CA THR A 22 -50.44 52.06 -35.76
C THR A 22 -50.79 50.97 -34.73
N TYR A 23 -49.79 50.40 -34.04
CA TYR A 23 -49.99 49.35 -33.05
C TYR A 23 -49.27 49.68 -31.74
N PRO A 24 -49.84 50.60 -30.93
CA PRO A 24 -49.16 51.10 -29.74
C PRO A 24 -49.23 50.14 -28.54
N ASN A 25 -50.14 49.16 -28.54
CA ASN A 25 -50.42 48.33 -27.34
C ASN A 25 -50.49 46.83 -27.61
N ILE A 26 -49.46 46.27 -28.24
CA ILE A 26 -49.29 44.81 -28.38
C ILE A 26 -48.85 44.21 -27.04
N GLN A 27 -49.47 43.09 -26.64
CA GLN A 27 -49.22 42.44 -25.34
C GLN A 27 -48.13 41.37 -25.37
N SER A 28 -47.90 40.75 -26.54
CA SER A 28 -46.96 39.65 -26.71
C SER A 28 -46.46 39.54 -28.14
N CYS A 29 -45.28 38.96 -28.32
CA CYS A 29 -44.79 38.50 -29.62
C CYS A 29 -44.43 37.01 -29.54
N SER A 30 -44.56 36.29 -30.65
CA SER A 30 -44.18 34.88 -30.75
C SER A 30 -43.30 34.66 -31.96
N VAL A 31 -42.26 33.83 -31.79
CA VAL A 31 -41.36 33.41 -32.88
C VAL A 31 -41.45 31.90 -33.01
N TYR A 32 -41.57 31.43 -34.24
CA TYR A 32 -41.65 30.02 -34.59
C TYR A 32 -40.45 29.63 -35.46
N VAL A 33 -39.85 28.49 -35.17
CA VAL A 33 -38.78 27.89 -35.96
C VAL A 33 -39.23 26.49 -36.34
N TYR A 34 -39.28 26.23 -37.64
CA TYR A 34 -39.68 24.94 -38.19
C TYR A 34 -38.44 24.17 -38.62
N PHE A 35 -38.20 23.04 -37.97
CA PHE A 35 -37.13 22.11 -38.30
C PHE A 35 -37.65 21.01 -39.20
N ARG A 36 -36.84 20.70 -40.21
CA ARG A 36 -37.04 19.61 -41.16
C ARG A 36 -35.73 18.84 -41.29
N LYS A 37 -35.83 17.53 -41.43
CA LYS A 37 -34.68 16.66 -41.62
C LYS A 37 -34.50 16.39 -43.11
N ILE A 38 -33.24 16.42 -43.56
CA ILE A 38 -32.87 16.11 -44.94
C ILE A 38 -32.04 14.83 -44.89
N ILE A 39 -32.44 13.81 -45.64
CA ILE A 39 -31.75 12.51 -45.75
C ILE A 39 -31.42 12.32 -47.23
N ASN A 40 -30.13 12.21 -47.56
CA ASN A 40 -29.64 12.03 -48.94
C ASN A 40 -30.14 13.09 -49.93
N GLY A 41 -30.37 14.32 -49.48
CA GLY A 41 -30.85 15.43 -50.32
C GLY A 41 -32.38 15.53 -50.42
N GLU A 42 -33.13 14.58 -49.85
CA GLU A 42 -34.59 14.61 -49.82
C GLU A 42 -35.11 14.98 -48.42
N LEU A 43 -36.23 15.69 -48.39
CA LEU A 43 -36.93 16.04 -47.16
C LEU A 43 -37.61 14.81 -46.58
N ASP A 44 -37.29 14.50 -45.33
CA ASP A 44 -38.00 13.49 -44.55
C ASP A 44 -39.45 13.97 -44.31
N PRO A 45 -40.48 13.29 -44.85
CA PRO A 45 -41.87 13.69 -44.70
C PRO A 45 -42.40 13.48 -43.28
N ASP A 46 -41.82 12.51 -42.56
CA ASP A 46 -42.27 12.08 -41.23
C ASP A 46 -41.69 12.97 -40.13
N PHE A 47 -40.52 13.57 -40.37
CA PHE A 47 -39.89 14.47 -39.40
C PHE A 47 -40.37 15.92 -39.54
N LYS A 48 -41.13 16.39 -38.55
CA LYS A 48 -41.53 17.79 -38.37
C LYS A 48 -41.38 18.15 -36.92
N LEU A 49 -40.59 19.18 -36.64
CA LEU A 49 -40.44 19.72 -35.30
C LEU A 49 -40.64 21.23 -35.35
N THR A 50 -41.55 21.75 -34.54
CA THR A 50 -41.80 23.18 -34.41
C THR A 50 -41.40 23.64 -33.03
N VAL A 51 -40.38 24.50 -32.95
CA VAL A 51 -40.00 25.13 -31.69
C VAL A 51 -40.48 26.58 -31.71
N SER A 52 -41.22 26.99 -30.68
CA SER A 52 -41.68 28.37 -30.57
C SER A 52 -41.39 28.97 -29.20
N ARG A 53 -41.27 30.29 -29.18
CA ARG A 53 -41.11 31.09 -27.96
C ARG A 53 -42.06 32.27 -28.01
N THR A 54 -42.85 32.43 -26.96
CA THR A 54 -43.74 33.58 -26.78
C THR A 54 -43.19 34.47 -25.68
N ALA A 55 -42.93 35.74 -25.97
CA ALA A 55 -42.52 36.75 -25.01
C ALA A 55 -43.69 37.70 -24.72
N ARG A 56 -43.85 38.07 -23.44
CA ARG A 56 -44.94 38.93 -22.96
C ARG A 56 -44.42 40.25 -22.39
N LYS A 57 -45.29 41.26 -22.32
CA LYS A 57 -44.97 42.62 -21.83
C LYS A 57 -44.51 42.66 -20.37
N ASP A 58 -44.89 41.67 -19.57
CA ASP A 58 -44.43 41.44 -18.19
C ASP A 58 -42.98 40.91 -18.11
N ASN A 59 -42.29 40.74 -19.24
CA ASN A 59 -40.97 40.12 -19.39
C ASN A 59 -40.94 38.61 -19.12
N SER A 60 -42.09 37.95 -18.98
CA SER A 60 -42.16 36.49 -18.98
C SER A 60 -41.99 35.94 -20.41
N SER A 61 -41.48 34.71 -20.52
CA SER A 61 -41.46 33.98 -21.77
C SER A 61 -41.72 32.50 -21.57
N ASP A 62 -42.52 31.93 -22.47
CA ASP A 62 -42.81 30.51 -22.51
C ASP A 62 -42.21 29.88 -23.77
N TYR A 63 -41.76 28.63 -23.65
CA TYR A 63 -41.26 27.82 -24.76
C TYR A 63 -42.26 26.72 -25.08
N TYR A 64 -42.37 26.38 -26.36
CA TYR A 64 -43.23 25.32 -26.84
C TYR A 64 -42.49 24.46 -27.87
N ILE A 65 -42.76 23.16 -27.83
CA ILE A 65 -42.41 22.21 -28.89
C ILE A 65 -43.70 21.58 -29.39
N ASP A 66 -43.96 21.70 -30.69
CA ASP A 66 -45.17 21.21 -31.36
C ASP A 66 -46.47 21.64 -30.65
N GLY A 67 -46.48 22.85 -30.09
CA GLY A 67 -47.60 23.43 -29.36
C GLY A 67 -47.69 23.04 -27.87
N VAL A 68 -46.86 22.11 -27.40
CA VAL A 68 -46.80 21.72 -25.98
C VAL A 68 -45.84 22.63 -25.23
N LYS A 69 -46.32 23.22 -24.13
CA LYS A 69 -45.50 24.08 -23.26
C LYS A 69 -44.47 23.26 -22.50
N LEU A 70 -43.20 23.64 -22.62
CA LEU A 70 -42.07 22.96 -21.97
C LEU A 70 -41.13 23.96 -21.28
N SER A 71 -40.32 23.47 -20.34
CA SER A 71 -39.25 24.29 -19.76
C SER A 71 -38.11 24.48 -20.77
N PHE A 72 -37.33 25.55 -20.60
CA PHE A 72 -36.16 25.78 -21.47
C PHE A 72 -35.17 24.61 -21.42
N LYS A 73 -35.01 23.95 -20.26
CA LYS A 73 -34.13 22.78 -20.11
C LYS A 73 -34.58 21.61 -20.97
N ASP A 74 -35.88 21.31 -20.94
CA ASP A 74 -36.45 20.19 -21.71
C ASP A 74 -36.36 20.47 -23.21
N VAL A 75 -36.61 21.73 -23.63
CA VAL A 75 -36.45 22.15 -25.02
C VAL A 75 -34.99 22.00 -25.49
N THR A 76 -34.03 22.43 -24.67
CA THR A 76 -32.61 22.27 -24.98
C THR A 76 -32.18 20.81 -25.02
N GLN A 77 -32.73 19.95 -24.14
CA GLN A 77 -32.45 18.52 -24.16
C GLN A 77 -32.94 17.86 -25.46
N GLN A 78 -34.19 18.12 -25.88
CA GLN A 78 -34.72 17.58 -27.13
C GLN A 78 -33.96 18.07 -28.37
N LEU A 79 -33.52 19.33 -28.38
CA LEU A 79 -32.68 19.84 -29.45
C LEU A 79 -31.27 19.20 -29.46
N ARG A 80 -30.72 18.86 -28.29
CA ARG A 80 -29.45 18.14 -28.18
C ARG A 80 -29.53 16.73 -28.76
N GLU A 81 -30.65 16.03 -28.58
CA GLU A 81 -30.90 14.72 -29.21
C GLU A 81 -30.87 14.82 -30.75
N LEU A 82 -31.23 15.98 -31.30
CA LEU A 82 -31.14 16.30 -32.73
C LEU A 82 -29.79 16.90 -33.13
N GLN A 83 -28.79 16.84 -32.25
CA GLN A 83 -27.44 17.39 -32.46
C GLN A 83 -27.39 18.91 -32.64
N ILE A 84 -28.41 19.62 -32.14
CA ILE A 84 -28.45 21.08 -32.10
C ILE A 84 -28.08 21.52 -30.69
N ASP A 85 -26.82 21.88 -30.49
CA ASP A 85 -26.34 22.38 -29.20
C ASP A 85 -26.64 23.87 -29.02
N LEU A 86 -27.31 24.20 -27.90
CA LEU A 86 -27.63 25.56 -27.49
C LEU A 86 -26.85 26.01 -26.25
N ASP A 87 -26.08 25.12 -25.60
CA ASP A 87 -25.36 25.45 -24.36
C ASP A 87 -24.19 26.38 -24.66
N HIS A 88 -23.35 25.98 -25.62
CA HIS A 88 -22.13 26.70 -25.97
C HIS A 88 -22.31 27.69 -27.12
N ASN A 89 -23.53 27.78 -27.67
CA ASN A 89 -23.93 28.75 -28.71
C ASN A 89 -23.02 28.79 -29.95
N ARG A 90 -22.38 27.67 -30.30
CA ARG A 90 -21.35 27.58 -31.34
C ARG A 90 -21.85 27.70 -32.78
N PHE A 91 -23.16 27.70 -32.97
CA PHE A 91 -23.80 27.89 -34.28
C PHE A 91 -24.07 29.37 -34.61
N LEU A 92 -23.96 30.27 -33.63
CA LEU A 92 -24.11 31.70 -33.82
C LEU A 92 -22.73 32.32 -33.98
N ILE A 93 -22.53 33.03 -35.09
CA ILE A 93 -21.34 33.84 -35.32
C ILE A 93 -21.81 35.28 -35.41
N LEU A 94 -21.56 36.05 -34.36
CA LEU A 94 -21.90 37.47 -34.31
C LEU A 94 -20.74 38.32 -34.83
N GLN A 95 -21.08 39.49 -35.38
CA GLN A 95 -20.07 40.47 -35.78
C GLN A 95 -19.25 40.90 -34.56
N GLY A 96 -17.93 40.73 -34.64
CA GLY A 96 -16.98 41.01 -33.55
C GLY A 96 -16.55 39.78 -32.75
N GLU A 97 -17.25 38.63 -32.83
CA GLU A 97 -16.79 37.41 -32.13
C GLU A 97 -15.49 36.86 -32.75
N VAL A 98 -15.31 37.00 -34.06
CA VAL A 98 -14.05 36.62 -34.73
C VAL A 98 -12.86 37.44 -34.21
N GLU A 99 -13.07 38.74 -33.96
CA GLU A 99 -12.04 39.62 -33.38
C GLU A 99 -11.76 39.24 -31.93
N GLN A 100 -12.79 38.93 -31.14
CA GLN A 100 -12.63 38.45 -29.77
C GLN A 100 -11.80 37.16 -29.71
N ILE A 101 -12.05 36.20 -30.60
CA ILE A 101 -11.26 34.97 -30.68
C ILE A 101 -9.79 35.29 -31.04
N SER A 102 -9.55 36.22 -31.95
CA SER A 102 -8.18 36.62 -32.30
C SER A 102 -7.42 37.31 -31.17
N LEU A 103 -8.16 37.89 -30.21
CA LEU A 103 -7.62 38.58 -29.04
C LEU A 103 -7.57 37.69 -27.79
N MET A 104 -8.08 36.44 -27.86
CA MET A 104 -7.98 35.50 -26.76
C MET A 104 -6.52 35.19 -26.45
N LYS A 105 -6.20 35.14 -25.16
CA LYS A 105 -4.89 34.66 -24.71
C LYS A 105 -4.79 33.16 -24.98
N PRO A 106 -3.58 32.59 -25.17
CA PRO A 106 -3.40 31.15 -25.35
C PRO A 106 -4.01 30.31 -24.21
N LYS A 107 -3.99 30.83 -22.98
CA LYS A 107 -4.56 30.19 -21.78
C LYS A 107 -5.17 31.27 -20.88
N GLY A 108 -6.29 30.93 -20.24
CA GLY A 108 -6.90 31.75 -19.19
C GLY A 108 -5.95 32.03 -18.04
N THR A 109 -5.87 33.28 -17.58
CA THR A 109 -5.02 33.63 -16.41
C THR A 109 -5.70 33.39 -15.08
N THR A 110 -7.03 33.37 -15.07
CA THR A 110 -7.87 33.17 -13.88
C THR A 110 -9.02 32.26 -14.26
N ASP A 111 -9.64 31.58 -13.31
CA ASP A 111 -10.78 30.68 -13.58
C ASP A 111 -12.00 31.40 -14.23
N SER A 112 -12.05 32.73 -14.15
CA SER A 112 -13.07 33.57 -14.82
C SER A 112 -12.65 34.13 -16.18
N ASP A 113 -11.38 33.97 -16.59
CA ASP A 113 -10.85 34.44 -17.88
C ASP A 113 -10.68 33.23 -18.80
N GLU A 114 -11.50 33.14 -19.85
CA GLU A 114 -11.51 32.02 -20.78
C GLU A 114 -10.50 32.28 -21.90
N GLY A 115 -9.43 31.49 -21.95
CA GLY A 115 -8.44 31.54 -23.02
C GLY A 115 -8.80 30.61 -24.18
N LEU A 116 -7.94 30.60 -25.20
CA LEU A 116 -8.10 29.76 -26.38
C LEU A 116 -8.07 28.26 -26.02
N LEU A 117 -7.24 27.86 -25.06
CA LEU A 117 -7.18 26.47 -24.61
C LEU A 117 -8.52 26.03 -24.01
N GLU A 118 -9.05 26.80 -23.05
CA GLU A 118 -10.32 26.50 -22.40
C GLU A 118 -11.48 26.44 -23.42
N PHE A 119 -11.46 27.36 -24.39
CA PHE A 119 -12.39 27.38 -25.51
C PHE A 119 -12.31 26.12 -26.37
N LEU A 120 -11.10 25.62 -26.67
CA LEU A 120 -10.90 24.38 -27.42
C LEU A 120 -11.28 23.13 -26.60
N GLU A 121 -10.96 23.11 -25.31
CA GLU A 121 -11.34 22.03 -24.40
C GLU A 121 -12.86 21.92 -24.27
N ASP A 122 -13.55 23.06 -24.33
CA ASP A 122 -15.00 23.13 -24.38
C ASP A 122 -15.50 22.52 -25.70
N ILE A 123 -14.88 22.87 -26.83
CA ILE A 123 -15.22 22.32 -28.16
C ILE A 123 -15.11 20.80 -28.18
N ILE A 124 -14.03 20.27 -27.63
CA ILE A 124 -13.74 18.83 -27.58
C ILE A 124 -14.58 18.16 -26.48
N GLY A 125 -15.01 18.90 -25.46
CA GLY A 125 -15.71 18.38 -24.29
C GLY A 125 -14.77 17.69 -23.29
N SER A 126 -13.48 18.03 -23.29
CA SER A 126 -12.49 17.51 -22.33
C SER A 126 -12.56 18.22 -20.96
N ASN A 127 -13.22 19.39 -20.89
CA ASN A 127 -13.40 20.16 -19.65
C ASN A 127 -13.94 19.33 -18.47
N LYS A 128 -14.83 18.36 -18.73
CA LYS A 128 -15.40 17.49 -17.69
C LYS A 128 -14.38 16.64 -16.93
N TYR A 129 -13.21 16.39 -17.51
CA TYR A 129 -12.17 15.56 -16.89
C TYR A 129 -11.22 16.37 -16.02
N LYS A 130 -11.21 17.70 -16.13
CA LYS A 130 -10.23 18.57 -15.45
C LYS A 130 -10.30 18.41 -13.93
N ASP A 131 -11.50 18.46 -13.37
CA ASP A 131 -11.71 18.34 -11.92
C ASP A 131 -11.38 16.92 -11.43
N GLN A 132 -11.83 15.91 -12.16
CA GLN A 132 -11.57 14.49 -11.83
C GLN A 132 -10.08 14.18 -11.85
N ILE A 133 -9.34 14.67 -12.85
CA ILE A 133 -7.88 14.49 -12.94
C ILE A 133 -7.21 15.19 -11.77
N LYS A 134 -7.64 16.41 -11.42
CA LYS A 134 -7.07 17.15 -10.29
C LYS A 134 -7.24 16.39 -8.97
N GLU A 135 -8.45 15.89 -8.69
CA GLU A 135 -8.72 15.07 -7.50
C GLU A 135 -7.87 13.79 -7.48
N LEU A 136 -7.72 13.11 -8.62
CA LEU A 136 -6.88 11.93 -8.73
C LEU A 136 -5.40 12.25 -8.48
N CYS A 137 -4.89 13.36 -9.01
CA CYS A 137 -3.52 13.81 -8.75
C CYS A 137 -3.29 14.10 -7.26
N GLU A 138 -4.22 14.80 -6.60
CA GLU A 138 -4.12 15.08 -5.16
C GLU A 138 -4.11 13.78 -4.33
N MET A 139 -4.89 12.76 -4.72
CA MET A 139 -4.85 11.45 -4.06
C MET A 139 -3.54 10.70 -4.29
N VAL A 140 -2.96 10.78 -5.50
CA VAL A 140 -1.66 10.17 -5.80
C VAL A 140 -0.58 10.77 -4.92
N ASP A 141 -0.55 12.10 -4.79
CA ASP A 141 0.43 12.79 -3.94
C ASP A 141 0.34 12.32 -2.48
N VAL A 142 -0.88 12.16 -1.94
CA VAL A 142 -1.09 11.63 -0.58
C VAL A 142 -0.57 10.19 -0.43
N PHE A 143 -0.80 9.33 -1.43
CA PHE A 143 -0.30 7.96 -1.38
C PHE A 143 1.22 7.88 -1.53
N ASP A 144 1.83 8.75 -2.33
CA ASP A 144 3.28 8.82 -2.47
C ASP A 144 3.94 9.27 -1.16
N GLU A 145 3.38 10.25 -0.46
CA GLU A 145 3.85 10.65 0.88
C GLU A 145 3.80 9.48 1.87
N GLN A 146 2.68 8.75 1.91
CA GLN A 146 2.54 7.58 2.78
C GLN A 146 3.53 6.48 2.39
N MET A 147 3.70 6.20 1.10
CA MET A 147 4.65 5.19 0.63
C MET A 147 6.06 5.53 1.08
N VAL A 148 6.50 6.78 0.89
CA VAL A 148 7.81 7.25 1.33
C VAL A 148 7.97 7.10 2.84
N GLU A 149 6.96 7.47 3.63
CA GLU A 149 6.97 7.30 5.08
C GLU A 149 7.16 5.83 5.49
N LYS A 150 6.40 4.90 4.88
CA LYS A 150 6.50 3.46 5.17
C LYS A 150 7.85 2.89 4.76
N ILE A 151 8.35 3.25 3.58
CA ILE A 151 9.67 2.81 3.10
C ILE A 151 10.76 3.26 4.07
N ASN A 152 10.71 4.50 4.54
CA ASN A 152 11.69 5.01 5.49
C ASN A 152 11.64 4.25 6.83
N ARG A 153 10.44 3.93 7.34
CA ARG A 153 10.30 3.10 8.55
C ARG A 153 10.92 1.71 8.36
N VAL A 154 10.66 1.06 7.23
CA VAL A 154 11.20 -0.28 6.94
C VAL A 154 12.72 -0.24 6.86
N LYS A 155 13.29 0.77 6.20
CA LYS A 155 14.75 0.95 6.09
C LYS A 155 15.43 1.10 7.46
N ILE A 156 14.82 1.85 8.39
CA ILE A 156 15.36 2.00 9.75
C ILE A 156 15.41 0.64 10.45
N VAL A 157 14.30 -0.12 10.41
CA VAL A 157 14.22 -1.46 11.03
C VAL A 157 15.20 -2.44 10.38
N GLU A 158 15.39 -2.36 9.07
CA GLU A 158 16.36 -3.18 8.36
C GLU A 158 17.81 -2.89 8.80
N ILE A 159 18.15 -1.61 8.99
CA ILE A 159 19.46 -1.21 9.52
C ILE A 159 19.65 -1.76 10.94
N ASP A 160 18.66 -1.59 11.82
CA ASP A 160 18.73 -2.08 13.21
C ASP A 160 18.87 -3.60 13.26
N LYS A 161 18.11 -4.32 12.44
CA LYS A 161 18.22 -5.79 12.31
C LYS A 161 19.62 -6.20 11.87
N ASN A 162 20.16 -5.57 10.83
CA ASN A 162 21.48 -5.90 10.29
C ASN A 162 22.58 -5.56 11.31
N ALA A 163 22.42 -4.52 12.12
CA ALA A 163 23.34 -4.18 13.19
C ALA A 163 23.38 -5.25 14.30
N LEU A 164 22.26 -5.95 14.55
CA LEU A 164 22.16 -7.02 15.55
C LEU A 164 22.72 -8.38 15.07
N GLU A 165 23.00 -8.54 13.78
CA GLU A 165 23.53 -9.79 13.21
C GLU A 165 24.90 -10.16 13.81
N THR A 166 25.81 -9.18 13.89
CA THR A 166 27.16 -9.35 14.45
C THR A 166 27.15 -9.79 15.92
N PRO A 167 26.52 -9.06 16.86
CA PRO A 167 26.52 -9.47 18.27
C PRO A 167 25.81 -10.81 18.49
N LYS A 168 24.77 -11.13 17.69
CA LYS A 168 24.13 -12.45 17.71
C LYS A 168 25.11 -13.56 17.30
N ASN A 169 25.89 -13.34 16.23
CA ASN A 169 26.88 -14.31 15.79
C ASN A 169 28.02 -14.47 16.82
N GLU A 170 28.47 -13.39 17.45
CA GLU A 170 29.46 -13.45 18.54
C GLU A 170 28.94 -14.27 19.73
N ALA A 171 27.70 -14.03 20.17
CA ALA A 171 27.06 -14.78 21.24
C ALA A 171 26.91 -16.28 20.90
N MET A 172 26.54 -16.60 19.66
CA MET A 172 26.48 -18.00 19.18
C MET A 172 27.86 -18.66 19.22
N THR A 173 28.89 -17.95 18.77
CA THR A 173 30.27 -18.47 18.77
C THR A 173 30.77 -18.71 20.20
N PHE A 174 30.41 -17.84 21.14
CA PHE A 174 30.72 -18.01 22.56
C PHE A 174 30.10 -19.29 23.12
N ILE A 175 28.79 -19.51 22.90
CA ILE A 175 28.08 -20.71 23.37
C ILE A 175 28.68 -21.98 22.77
N GLU A 176 29.02 -21.97 21.48
CA GLU A 176 29.69 -23.11 20.84
C GLU A 176 31.04 -23.42 21.47
N ASN A 177 31.82 -22.40 21.78
CA ASN A 177 33.12 -22.56 22.43
C ASN A 177 32.98 -23.03 23.89
N GLU A 178 31.98 -22.56 24.63
CA GLU A 178 31.68 -23.02 25.98
C GLU A 178 31.26 -24.51 25.98
N ASN A 179 30.42 -24.92 25.02
CA ASN A 179 30.05 -26.33 24.85
C ASN A 179 31.26 -27.21 24.52
N LYS A 180 32.16 -26.75 23.64
CA LYS A 180 33.42 -27.45 23.34
C LYS A 180 34.30 -27.56 24.57
N LEU A 181 34.47 -26.47 25.33
CA LEU A 181 35.25 -26.45 26.55
C LEU A 181 34.69 -27.43 27.58
N ASN A 182 33.38 -27.44 27.81
CA ASN A 182 32.72 -28.38 28.72
C ASN A 182 32.94 -29.84 28.29
N THR A 183 32.89 -30.12 27.00
CA THR A 183 33.16 -31.46 26.46
C THR A 183 34.61 -31.89 26.73
N LEU A 184 35.56 -30.99 26.52
CA LEU A 184 36.98 -31.24 26.79
C LEU A 184 37.26 -31.39 28.29
N MET A 185 36.64 -30.57 29.14
CA MET A 185 36.75 -30.68 30.60
C MET A 185 36.19 -32.01 31.11
N ASN A 186 35.04 -32.44 30.60
CA ASN A 186 34.47 -33.74 30.93
C ASN A 186 35.41 -34.87 30.52
N LEU A 187 36.00 -34.79 29.32
CA LEU A 187 36.97 -35.77 28.84
C LEU A 187 38.23 -35.83 29.73
N ASP A 188 38.81 -34.68 30.07
CA ASP A 188 39.96 -34.58 30.97
C ASP A 188 39.65 -35.21 32.34
N TYR A 189 38.47 -34.90 32.89
CA TYR A 189 38.00 -35.49 34.13
C TYR A 189 37.93 -37.03 34.04
N PHE A 190 37.34 -37.58 32.97
CA PHE A 190 37.26 -39.03 32.78
C PHE A 190 38.62 -39.70 32.62
N LEU A 191 39.55 -39.08 31.89
CA LEU A 191 40.92 -39.59 31.75
C LEU A 191 41.63 -39.65 33.10
N LYS A 192 41.52 -38.57 33.89
CA LYS A 192 42.13 -38.47 35.22
C LYS A 192 41.54 -39.48 36.20
N LEU A 193 40.22 -39.69 36.15
CA LEU A 193 39.54 -40.71 36.95
C LEU A 193 40.04 -42.11 36.60
N ASN A 194 40.23 -42.40 35.31
CA ASN A 194 40.72 -43.69 34.84
C ASN A 194 42.18 -43.93 35.26
N GLU A 195 43.05 -42.92 35.17
CA GLU A 195 44.42 -43.01 35.68
C GLU A 195 44.48 -43.32 37.17
N LEU A 196 43.60 -42.69 37.98
CA LEU A 196 43.49 -42.98 39.40
C LEU A 196 43.02 -44.42 39.65
N ASN A 197 41.97 -44.87 38.95
CA ASN A 197 41.48 -46.25 39.05
C ASN A 197 42.58 -47.28 38.71
N ILE A 198 43.40 -47.02 37.68
CA ILE A 198 44.53 -47.89 37.32
C ILE A 198 45.56 -47.93 38.46
N LYS A 199 45.87 -46.79 39.09
CA LYS A 199 46.79 -46.73 40.23
C LYS A 199 46.21 -47.48 41.44
N ASP A 200 44.94 -47.29 41.74
CA ASP A 200 44.25 -47.98 42.84
C ASP A 200 44.23 -49.50 42.63
N CYS A 201 43.96 -49.98 41.41
CA CYS A 201 44.07 -51.40 41.07
C CYS A 201 45.49 -51.96 41.34
N LYS A 202 46.54 -51.23 40.96
CA LYS A 202 47.93 -51.65 41.25
C LYS A 202 48.23 -51.69 42.75
N VAL A 203 47.71 -50.74 43.52
CA VAL A 203 47.84 -50.72 44.98
C VAL A 203 47.12 -51.94 45.59
N ILE A 204 45.90 -52.25 45.14
CA ILE A 204 45.14 -53.41 45.58
C ILE A 204 45.91 -54.71 45.26
N GLU A 205 46.49 -54.84 44.07
CA GLU A 205 47.31 -56.00 43.70
C GLU A 205 48.54 -56.15 44.60
N LEU A 206 49.25 -55.05 44.90
CA LEU A 206 50.39 -55.05 45.81
C LEU A 206 49.98 -55.44 47.24
N GLN A 207 48.84 -54.91 47.73
CA GLN A 207 48.31 -55.27 49.04
C GLN A 207 47.97 -56.77 49.12
N LYS A 208 47.37 -57.34 48.07
CA LYS A 208 47.10 -58.78 48.00
C LYS A 208 48.38 -59.62 48.04
N LYS A 209 49.42 -59.21 47.30
CA LYS A 209 50.74 -59.88 47.35
C LYS A 209 51.36 -59.80 48.74
N MET A 210 51.36 -58.62 49.36
CA MET A 210 51.87 -58.44 50.72
C MET A 210 51.11 -59.29 51.76
N LEU A 211 49.80 -59.46 51.60
CA LEU A 211 49.00 -60.34 52.46
C LEU A 211 49.40 -61.81 52.28
N ALA A 212 49.53 -62.27 51.03
CA ALA A 212 49.99 -63.63 50.74
C ALA A 212 51.40 -63.89 51.29
N ASP A 213 52.35 -62.96 51.06
CA ASP A 213 53.70 -63.04 51.60
C ASP A 213 53.69 -63.07 53.15
N ASN A 214 52.82 -62.30 53.79
CA ASN A 214 52.65 -62.32 55.25
C ASN A 214 52.07 -63.65 55.76
N GLU A 215 51.11 -64.24 55.05
CA GLU A 215 50.55 -65.56 55.36
C GLU A 215 51.64 -66.65 55.23
N GLU A 216 52.47 -66.60 54.19
CA GLU A 216 53.62 -67.50 54.03
C GLU A 216 54.65 -67.33 55.15
N ILE A 217 54.97 -66.08 55.53
CA ILE A 217 55.87 -65.79 56.65
C ILE A 217 55.29 -66.34 57.97
N GLN A 218 54.00 -66.17 58.22
CA GLN A 218 53.34 -66.74 59.40
C GLN A 218 53.35 -68.27 59.40
N ALA A 219 53.14 -68.90 58.25
CA ALA A 219 53.21 -70.36 58.11
C ALA A 219 54.64 -70.86 58.38
N HIS A 220 55.65 -70.21 57.81
CA HIS A 220 57.06 -70.52 58.08
C HIS A 220 57.45 -70.28 59.54
N ALA A 221 57.00 -69.18 60.16
CA ALA A 221 57.23 -68.91 61.58
C ALA A 221 56.61 -69.99 62.47
N SER A 222 55.38 -70.43 62.15
CA SER A 222 54.69 -71.51 62.86
C SER A 222 55.42 -72.85 62.72
N GLN A 223 55.92 -73.17 61.52
CA GLN A 223 56.75 -74.36 61.29
C GLN A 223 58.07 -74.31 62.08
N ILE A 224 58.69 -73.13 62.17
CA ILE A 224 59.91 -72.93 62.98
C ILE A 224 59.60 -73.13 64.48
N GLU A 225 58.46 -72.65 64.99
CA GLU A 225 58.05 -72.90 66.37
C GLU A 225 57.78 -74.38 66.66
N VAL A 226 57.11 -75.09 65.74
CA VAL A 226 56.89 -76.54 65.86
C VAL A 226 58.22 -77.30 65.83
N ALA A 227 59.13 -76.94 64.91
CA ALA A 227 60.46 -77.53 64.87
C ALA A 227 61.27 -77.23 66.14
N LYS A 228 61.14 -76.03 66.70
CA LYS A 228 61.81 -75.62 67.93
C LYS A 228 61.28 -76.39 69.14
N THR A 229 59.97 -76.57 69.26
CA THR A 229 59.33 -77.33 70.34
C THR A 229 59.65 -78.82 70.27
N ALA A 230 59.57 -79.43 69.08
CA ALA A 230 59.98 -80.83 68.86
C ALA A 230 61.45 -81.07 69.24
N LYS A 231 62.36 -80.16 68.86
CA LYS A 231 63.78 -80.25 69.20
C LYS A 231 64.03 -80.04 70.71
N LEU A 232 63.18 -79.27 71.39
CA LEU A 232 63.19 -79.09 72.84
C LEU A 232 62.70 -80.35 73.57
N GLU A 233 61.72 -81.06 73.02
CA GLU A 233 61.26 -82.36 73.53
C GLU A 233 62.31 -83.47 73.31
N GLU A 234 63.00 -83.50 72.16
CA GLU A 234 64.16 -84.39 71.96
C GLU A 234 65.29 -84.12 72.97
N LEU A 235 65.57 -82.85 73.27
CA LEU A 235 66.54 -82.47 74.30
C LEU A 235 66.14 -82.97 75.70
N LYS A 236 64.86 -82.82 76.07
CA LYS A 236 64.33 -83.33 77.35
C LYS A 236 64.34 -84.86 77.43
N ASN A 237 64.05 -85.55 76.34
CA ASN A 237 64.13 -87.02 76.28
C ASN A 237 65.58 -87.52 76.35
N ASN A 238 66.53 -86.81 75.74
CA ASN A 238 67.95 -87.13 75.88
C ASN A 238 68.48 -86.87 77.30
N GLU A 239 67.96 -85.87 78.01
CA GLU A 239 68.25 -85.65 79.43
C GLU A 239 67.67 -86.74 80.35
N GLN A 240 66.56 -87.40 79.96
CA GLN A 240 66.00 -88.55 80.69
C GLN A 240 66.75 -89.88 80.46
N ILE A 241 67.56 -90.00 79.41
CA ILE A 241 68.38 -91.19 79.14
C ILE A 241 69.77 -91.09 79.84
N CYS A 242 70.14 -89.90 80.29
CA CYS A 242 71.40 -89.63 81.01
C CYS A 242 71.27 -89.55 82.55
N ASN A 243 70.12 -89.93 83.12
CA ASN A 243 69.92 -90.15 84.56
C ASN A 243 69.58 -91.63 84.81
#